data_AF-A0A1H5F581-F1
#
_entry.id   AF-A0A1H5F581-F1
#
_cell.length_a   1.000
_cell.length_b   1.000
_cell.length_c   1.000
_cell.angle_alpha   90.00
_cell.angle_beta   90.00
_cell.angle_gamma   90.00
#
_symmetry.space_group_name_H-M   'P 1'
#
loop_
_entity.id
_entity.type
_entity.pdbx_description
1 polymer ?
#
loop_
_entity_poly.entity_id
_entity_poly.type
_entity_poly.pdbx_seq_one_letter_code
_entity_poly.pdbx_strand_id
1 'polypeptide(L)'
;MAFDEDFAAALAQRGIQMDAVDVPAPDVIGGALDNINGFMSGMDDAVREGFDEGSLEFAVCSVLADPSVNIAPEISTILAAYDRTPGMRLTELLAATRETLDQVQGGVV
;
A
#
# COMPACT_ATOMS: atom_id res chain seq x y z
N MET A 1 -14.22 -17.66 3.88
CA MET A 1 -13.99 -16.80 2.70
C MET A 1 -12.53 -16.90 2.31
N ALA A 2 -12.21 -16.62 1.05
CA ALA A 2 -10.83 -16.59 0.60
C ALA A 2 -10.22 -15.21 0.96
N PHE A 3 -8.98 -15.21 1.45
CA PHE A 3 -8.30 -14.00 1.97
C PHE A 3 -8.35 -12.83 0.98
N ASP A 4 -8.16 -13.12 -0.30
CA ASP A 4 -8.19 -12.19 -1.42
C ASP A 4 -9.54 -11.47 -1.57
N GLU A 5 -10.67 -12.19 -1.44
CA GLU A 5 -12.01 -11.60 -1.48
C GLU A 5 -12.24 -10.66 -0.28
N ASP A 6 -11.87 -11.12 0.93
CA ASP A 6 -12.05 -10.35 2.16
C ASP A 6 -11.16 -9.10 2.18
N PHE A 7 -9.91 -9.24 1.71
CA PHE A 7 -8.94 -8.16 1.64
C PHE A 7 -9.34 -7.09 0.61
N ALA A 8 -9.73 -7.49 -0.61
CA ALA A 8 -10.21 -6.57 -1.62
C ALA A 8 -11.47 -5.83 -1.16
N ALA A 9 -12.43 -6.54 -0.55
CA ALA A 9 -13.65 -5.94 -0.03
C ALA A 9 -13.38 -4.95 1.12
N ALA A 10 -12.45 -5.26 2.02
CA ALA A 10 -12.08 -4.38 3.12
C ALA A 10 -11.29 -3.14 2.64
N LEU A 11 -10.41 -3.28 1.65
CA LEU A 11 -9.74 -2.13 1.02
C LEU A 11 -10.72 -1.22 0.27
N ALA A 12 -11.70 -1.80 -0.42
CA ALA A 12 -12.72 -1.03 -1.13
C ALA A 12 -13.55 -0.16 -0.17
N GLN A 13 -13.80 -0.62 1.06
CA GLN A 13 -14.46 0.18 2.11
C GLN A 13 -13.64 1.41 2.53
N ARG A 14 -12.31 1.37 2.32
CA ARG A 14 -11.39 2.48 2.58
C ARG A 14 -11.13 3.35 1.35
N GLY A 15 -11.87 3.11 0.25
CA GLY A 15 -11.75 3.87 -1.00
C GLY A 15 -10.72 3.32 -1.99
N ILE A 16 -9.96 2.29 -1.63
CA ILE A 16 -8.92 1.69 -2.47
C ILE A 16 -9.52 0.53 -3.25
N GLN A 17 -9.79 0.73 -4.54
CA GLN A 17 -10.44 -0.27 -5.39
C GLN A 17 -9.41 -1.24 -5.97
N MET A 18 -9.62 -2.55 -5.75
CA MET A 18 -8.80 -3.62 -6.29
C MET A 18 -9.64 -4.89 -6.51
N ASP A 19 -9.31 -5.66 -7.53
CA ASP A 19 -9.93 -6.97 -7.79
C ASP A 19 -9.26 -8.07 -6.96
N ALA A 20 -10.02 -9.05 -6.46
CA ALA A 20 -9.49 -10.14 -5.63
C ALA A 20 -8.36 -10.93 -6.31
N VAL A 21 -8.44 -11.12 -7.64
CA VAL A 21 -7.41 -11.83 -8.44
C VAL A 21 -6.05 -11.11 -8.44
N ASP A 22 -6.05 -9.80 -8.15
CA ASP A 22 -4.85 -8.96 -8.12
C ASP A 22 -4.25 -8.83 -6.70
N VAL A 23 -4.89 -9.44 -5.69
CA VAL A 23 -4.44 -9.42 -4.30
C VAL A 23 -3.25 -10.38 -4.13
N PRO A 24 -2.05 -9.89 -3.76
CA PRO A 24 -0.92 -10.74 -3.45
C PRO A 24 -1.15 -11.55 -2.17
N ALA A 25 -0.29 -12.55 -1.93
CA ALA A 25 -0.36 -13.33 -0.70
C ALA A 25 -0.12 -12.44 0.55
N PRO A 26 -0.74 -12.75 1.71
CA PRO A 26 -0.68 -11.89 2.89
C PRO A 26 0.74 -11.58 3.38
N ASP A 27 1.64 -12.57 3.33
CA ASP A 27 3.05 -12.46 3.70
C ASP A 27 3.82 -11.54 2.76
N VAL A 28 3.49 -11.58 1.46
CA VAL A 28 4.05 -10.69 0.43
C VAL A 28 3.63 -9.24 0.71
N ILE A 29 2.36 -9.02 1.04
CA ILE A 29 1.85 -7.67 1.39
C ILE A 29 2.55 -7.16 2.65
N GLY A 30 2.62 -7.97 3.70
CA GLY A 30 3.25 -7.59 4.96
C GLY A 30 4.72 -7.23 4.79
N GLY A 31 5.50 -8.06 4.09
CA GLY A 31 6.92 -7.82 3.82
C GLY A 31 7.17 -6.57 2.99
N ALA A 32 6.36 -6.33 1.97
CA ALA A 32 6.45 -5.14 1.14
C ALA A 32 6.18 -3.85 1.94
N LEU A 33 5.13 -3.86 2.78
CA LEU A 33 4.81 -2.72 3.65
C LEU A 33 5.92 -2.46 4.68
N ASP A 34 6.58 -3.50 5.21
CA ASP A 34 7.73 -3.36 6.10
C ASP A 34 8.93 -2.72 5.40
N ASN A 35 9.21 -3.13 4.15
CA ASN A 35 10.26 -2.54 3.33
C ASN A 35 10.00 -1.05 3.05
N ILE A 36 8.78 -0.69 2.68
CA ILE A 36 8.39 0.72 2.44
C ILE A 36 8.52 1.53 3.72
N ASN A 37 8.03 1.03 4.86
CA ASN A 37 8.16 1.72 6.14
C ASN A 37 9.63 1.90 6.56
N GLY A 38 10.48 0.88 6.34
CA GLY A 38 11.92 0.98 6.60
C GLY A 38 12.58 2.06 5.73
N PHE A 39 12.22 2.11 4.45
CA PHE A 39 12.71 3.14 3.53
C PHE A 39 12.26 4.55 3.94
N MET A 40 10.98 4.75 4.24
CA MET A 40 10.45 6.05 4.67
C MET A 40 11.03 6.50 6.01
N SER A 41 11.29 5.57 6.93
CA SER A 41 11.91 5.87 8.23
C SER A 41 13.39 6.25 8.11
N GLY A 42 14.04 5.88 6.99
CA GLY A 42 15.41 6.29 6.68
C GLY A 42 15.52 7.68 6.06
N MET A 43 14.39 8.32 5.71
CA MET A 43 14.36 9.68 5.17
C MET A 43 14.34 10.72 6.29
N ASP A 44 14.91 11.89 6.02
CA ASP A 44 14.70 13.07 6.86
C ASP A 44 13.22 13.45 6.89
N ASP A 45 12.72 13.93 8.03
CA ASP A 45 11.30 14.26 8.23
C ASP A 45 10.76 15.22 7.16
N ALA A 46 11.53 16.24 6.79
CA ALA A 46 11.14 17.21 5.77
C ALA A 46 11.04 16.59 4.36
N VAL A 47 11.89 15.60 4.05
CA VAL A 47 11.86 14.87 2.78
C VAL A 47 10.67 13.93 2.73
N ARG A 48 10.42 13.22 3.85
CA ARG A 48 9.27 12.33 3.98
C ARG A 48 7.96 13.10 3.87
N GLU A 49 7.84 14.24 4.54
CA GLU A 49 6.66 15.11 4.46
C GLU A 49 6.45 15.65 3.05
N GLY A 50 7.50 16.13 2.38
CA GLY A 50 7.41 16.56 0.99
C GLY A 50 7.05 15.44 0.01
N PHE A 51 7.54 14.23 0.25
CA PHE A 51 7.18 13.04 -0.53
C PHE A 51 5.71 12.64 -0.32
N ASP A 52 5.24 12.68 0.92
CA ASP A 52 3.86 12.36 1.27
C ASP A 52 2.88 13.45 0.82
N GLU A 53 3.26 14.73 0.83
CA GLU A 53 2.44 15.81 0.25
C GLU A 53 2.39 15.70 -1.28
N GLY A 54 3.53 15.42 -1.92
CA GLY A 54 3.61 15.19 -3.37
C GLY A 54 2.75 14.01 -3.84
N SER A 55 2.41 13.08 -2.94
CA SER A 55 1.53 11.96 -3.23
C SER A 55 0.10 12.32 -3.59
N LEU A 56 -0.33 13.52 -3.21
CA LEU A 56 -1.65 14.03 -3.53
C LEU A 56 -1.77 14.46 -5.00
N GLU A 57 -0.65 14.86 -5.60
CA GLU A 57 -0.60 15.45 -6.95
C GLU A 57 0.05 14.51 -7.98
N PHE A 58 0.83 13.52 -7.53
CA PHE A 58 1.56 12.59 -8.39
C PHE A 58 1.32 11.12 -8.01
N ALA A 59 1.31 10.27 -9.04
CA ALA A 59 1.26 8.81 -8.89
C ALA A 59 2.54 8.29 -8.19
N VAL A 60 2.49 8.14 -6.87
CA VAL A 60 3.64 7.79 -6.01
C VAL A 60 4.23 6.42 -6.32
N CYS A 61 3.45 5.57 -6.95
CA CYS A 61 3.89 4.24 -7.33
C CYS A 61 5.00 4.27 -8.36
N SER A 62 5.12 5.35 -9.12
CA SER A 62 6.24 5.56 -10.05
C SER A 62 7.60 5.69 -9.35
N VAL A 63 7.65 6.02 -8.05
CA VAL A 63 8.91 6.09 -7.27
C VAL A 63 9.15 4.80 -6.48
N LEU A 64 8.11 4.25 -5.84
CA LEU A 64 8.25 3.04 -5.01
C LEU A 64 8.44 1.75 -5.82
N ALA A 65 7.82 1.68 -7.00
CA ALA A 65 7.97 0.56 -7.94
C ALA A 65 9.05 0.82 -9.01
N ASP A 66 9.76 1.96 -8.95
CA ASP A 66 10.85 2.23 -9.89
C ASP A 66 11.93 1.15 -9.74
N PRO A 67 12.40 0.50 -10.82
CA PRO A 67 13.44 -0.52 -10.76
C PRO A 67 14.76 -0.04 -10.12
N SER A 68 15.00 1.27 -10.08
CA SER A 68 16.16 1.88 -9.43
C SER A 68 16.03 1.99 -7.91
N VAL A 69 14.81 1.97 -7.37
CA VAL A 69 14.53 2.02 -5.92
C VAL A 69 14.09 0.64 -5.41
N ASN A 70 13.30 -0.10 -6.20
CA ASN A 70 12.93 -1.52 -6.05
C ASN A 70 12.56 -1.93 -4.61
N ILE A 71 11.81 -1.07 -3.92
CA ILE A 71 11.50 -1.24 -2.49
C ILE A 71 10.48 -2.37 -2.30
N ALA A 72 9.49 -2.45 -3.20
CA ALA A 72 8.33 -3.32 -3.06
C ALA A 72 7.71 -3.72 -4.43
N PRO A 73 8.49 -4.31 -5.36
CA PRO A 73 7.99 -4.72 -6.68
C PRO A 73 6.84 -5.76 -6.60
N GLU A 74 6.83 -6.57 -5.54
CA GLU A 74 5.89 -7.67 -5.32
C GLU A 74 4.43 -7.23 -5.07
N ILE A 75 4.20 -5.96 -4.72
CA ILE A 75 2.85 -5.39 -4.51
C ILE A 75 2.49 -4.35 -5.58
N SER A 76 3.07 -4.45 -6.77
CA SER A 76 2.82 -3.52 -7.88
C SER A 76 1.33 -3.35 -8.23
N THR A 77 0.49 -4.37 -8.00
CA THR A 77 -0.97 -4.28 -8.19
C THR A 77 -1.65 -3.40 -7.14
N ILE A 78 -1.27 -3.52 -5.87
CA ILE A 78 -1.73 -2.65 -4.78
C ILE A 78 -1.29 -1.21 -5.03
N LEU A 79 -0.04 -1.02 -5.44
CA LEU A 79 0.48 0.28 -5.84
C LEU A 79 -0.34 0.86 -7.01
N ALA A 80 -0.61 0.09 -8.05
CA ALA A 80 -1.48 0.56 -9.15
C ALA A 80 -2.90 0.96 -8.69
N ALA A 81 -3.44 0.36 -7.62
CA ALA A 81 -4.70 0.75 -7.01
C ALA A 81 -4.60 2.11 -6.27
N TYR A 82 -3.47 2.39 -5.62
CA TYR A 82 -3.19 3.68 -4.98
C TYR A 82 -3.20 4.83 -5.98
N ASP A 83 -2.55 4.66 -7.13
CA ASP A 83 -2.52 5.69 -8.20
C ASP A 83 -3.93 6.05 -8.72
N ARG A 84 -4.90 5.15 -8.54
CA ARG A 84 -6.30 5.35 -8.93
C ARG A 84 -7.17 5.88 -7.79
N THR A 85 -6.59 6.11 -6.61
CA THR A 85 -7.27 6.57 -5.39
C THR A 85 -6.88 8.02 -5.11
N PRO A 86 -7.52 9.01 -5.76
CA PRO A 86 -7.13 10.40 -5.63
C PRO A 86 -7.45 10.97 -4.25
N GLY A 87 -6.62 11.91 -3.79
CA GLY A 87 -6.90 12.71 -2.60
C GLY A 87 -6.58 12.06 -1.26
N MET A 88 -5.86 10.92 -1.28
CA MET A 88 -5.28 10.31 -0.08
C MET A 88 -3.76 10.37 -0.15
N ARG A 89 -3.12 10.64 0.99
CA ARG A 89 -1.67 10.61 1.08
C ARG A 89 -1.13 9.18 1.03
N LEU A 90 0.10 9.00 0.58
CA LEU A 90 0.75 7.68 0.57
C LEU A 90 0.75 7.06 1.98
N THR A 91 1.08 7.83 3.02
CA THR A 91 1.07 7.33 4.40
C THR A 91 -0.30 6.82 4.83
N GLU A 92 -1.37 7.49 4.42
CA GLU A 92 -2.75 7.07 4.69
C GLU A 92 -3.09 5.78 3.94
N LEU A 93 -2.67 5.66 2.68
CA LEU A 93 -2.86 4.45 1.86
C LEU A 93 -2.08 3.26 2.42
N LEU A 94 -0.82 3.45 2.84
CA LEU A 94 0.00 2.41 3.47
C LEU A 94 -0.58 1.96 4.81
N ALA A 95 -1.04 2.92 5.64
CA ALA A 95 -1.71 2.62 6.90
C ALA A 95 -3.01 1.84 6.66
N ALA A 96 -3.81 2.27 5.68
CA ALA A 96 -5.05 1.61 5.31
C ALA A 96 -4.84 0.15 4.92
N THR A 97 -3.81 -0.13 4.11
CA THR A 97 -3.48 -1.48 3.67
C THR A 97 -2.92 -2.33 4.81
N ARG A 98 -2.11 -1.77 5.70
CA ARG A 98 -1.63 -2.48 6.90
C ARG A 98 -2.79 -2.87 7.80
N GLU A 99 -3.66 -1.93 8.13
CA GLU A 99 -4.80 -2.20 9.01
C GLU A 99 -5.76 -3.22 8.39
N THR A 100 -5.98 -3.17 7.07
CA THR A 100 -6.77 -4.20 6.37
C THR A 100 -6.11 -5.57 6.45
N LEU A 101 -4.79 -5.66 6.24
CA LEU A 101 -4.04 -6.91 6.38
C LEU A 101 -4.22 -7.49 7.79
N ASP A 102 -4.02 -6.67 8.82
CA ASP A 102 -4.14 -7.07 10.22
C ASP A 102 -5.58 -7.46 10.57
N GLN A 103 -6.59 -6.77 10.03
CA GLN A 103 -8.00 -7.10 10.23
C GLN A 103 -8.38 -8.46 9.63
N VAL A 104 -7.96 -8.72 8.39
CA VAL A 104 -8.31 -9.96 7.67
C VAL A 104 -7.51 -11.16 8.22
N GLN A 105 -6.25 -10.96 8.63
CA GLN A 105 -5.45 -12.01 9.27
C GLN A 105 -5.80 -12.22 10.75
N GLY A 106 -6.13 -11.15 11.48
CA GLY A 106 -6.45 -11.17 12.90
C GLY A 106 -7.92 -11.45 13.22
N GLY A 107 -8.81 -11.42 12.22
CA GLY A 107 -10.23 -11.78 12.33
C GLY A 107 -10.50 -13.27 12.55
N VAL A 108 -9.46 -14.09 12.70
CA VAL A 108 -9.54 -15.48 13.17
C VAL A 108 -9.49 -15.49 14.71
N VAL A 109 -10.54 -14.98 15.36
CA VAL A 109 -10.83 -15.27 16.78
C VAL A 109 -12.33 -15.48 16.97
#